data_AF-A0A661NL31-F1
#
_entry.id   AF-A0A661NL31-F1
#
_cell.length_a   1.000
_cell.length_b   1.000
_cell.length_c   1.000
_cell.angle_alpha   90.00
_cell.angle_beta   90.00
_cell.angle_gamma   90.00
#
_symmetry.space_group_name_H-M   'P 1'
#
loop_
_entity.id
_entity.type
_entity.pdbx_description
1 polymer ?
#
loop_
_entity_poly.entity_id
_entity_poly.type
_entity_poly.pdbx_seq_one_letter_code
_entity_poly.pdbx_strand_id
1 'polypeptide(L)'
;MEEVDDLLEELCPGLVARGEADANRICQLISRQLDTNRAYRFEFVTLSPRPGEILAILGDGHAALISRPITEEDDGSAITTIAIANDARSALLSFESGHEISLDAAEVARRLREGDTGNGRIPVDGAQLGRRIRELRLEAGLTQAELARRTGIHRPNIARVEAGRHTPSLETIARLATAIGVPTTRVLNKG
;
A
#
# COMPACT_ATOMS: atom_id res chain seq x y z
N MET A 1 -10.37 -23.65 15.25
CA MET A 1 -11.66 -23.04 14.85
C MET A 1 -11.54 -21.52 14.96
N GLU A 2 -11.00 -20.99 16.06
CA GLU A 2 -10.63 -19.57 16.22
C GLU A 2 -9.73 -19.01 15.10
N GLU A 3 -8.67 -19.73 14.69
CA GLU A 3 -7.77 -19.24 13.61
C GLU A 3 -8.46 -19.05 12.25
N VAL A 4 -9.52 -19.80 11.96
CA VAL A 4 -10.24 -19.68 10.69
C VAL A 4 -11.25 -18.53 10.75
N ASP A 5 -11.90 -18.33 11.89
CA ASP A 5 -12.85 -17.23 12.08
C ASP A 5 -12.14 -15.86 12.11
N ASP A 6 -10.96 -15.76 12.75
CA ASP A 6 -10.14 -14.54 12.71
C ASP A 6 -9.66 -14.23 11.29
N LEU A 7 -9.22 -15.26 10.55
CA LEU A 7 -8.84 -15.12 9.15
C LEU A 7 -10.04 -14.70 8.27
N LEU A 8 -11.24 -15.21 8.53
CA LEU A 8 -12.46 -14.86 7.80
C LEU A 8 -12.97 -13.45 8.15
N GLU A 9 -12.85 -13.01 9.41
CA GLU A 9 -13.12 -11.63 9.81
C GLU A 9 -12.13 -10.64 9.17
N GLU A 10 -10.86 -11.04 9.02
CA GLU A 10 -9.82 -10.25 8.35
C GLU A 10 -10.02 -10.21 6.83
N LEU A 11 -10.31 -11.35 6.20
CA LEU A 11 -10.45 -11.49 4.75
C LEU A 11 -11.80 -10.96 4.23
N CYS A 12 -12.86 -11.02 5.04
CA CYS A 12 -14.24 -10.73 4.64
C CYS A 12 -15.02 -9.93 5.70
N PRO A 13 -14.55 -8.75 6.14
CA PRO A 13 -15.14 -8.07 7.29
C PRO A 13 -16.58 -7.64 7.00
N GLY A 14 -17.55 -8.34 7.59
CA GLY A 14 -18.98 -8.06 7.47
C GLY A 14 -19.64 -8.50 6.16
N LEU A 15 -18.94 -9.26 5.31
CA LEU A 15 -19.51 -9.80 4.08
C LEU A 15 -20.17 -11.15 4.36
N VAL A 16 -21.49 -11.15 4.58
CA VAL A 16 -22.28 -12.37 4.47
C VAL A 16 -22.56 -12.59 2.99
N ALA A 17 -22.08 -13.68 2.40
CA ALA A 17 -22.46 -14.01 1.03
C ALA A 17 -23.97 -14.26 0.98
N ARG A 18 -24.74 -13.36 0.37
CA ARG A 18 -26.21 -13.48 0.25
C ARG A 18 -26.64 -13.98 -1.14
N GLY A 19 -25.68 -14.22 -2.03
CA GLY A 19 -25.88 -14.78 -3.37
C GLY A 19 -24.56 -15.09 -4.09
N GLU A 20 -24.65 -15.68 -5.27
CA GLU A 20 -23.51 -16.16 -6.07
C GLU A 20 -22.51 -15.05 -6.46
N ALA A 21 -22.98 -13.83 -6.67
CA ALA A 21 -22.13 -12.67 -6.95
C ALA A 21 -21.25 -12.27 -5.75
N ASP A 22 -21.77 -12.39 -4.52
CA ASP A 22 -21.01 -12.10 -3.30
C ASP A 22 -19.95 -13.17 -3.04
N ALA A 23 -20.31 -14.44 -3.27
CA ALA A 23 -19.38 -15.57 -3.18
C ALA A 23 -18.22 -15.40 -4.17
N ASN A 24 -18.51 -15.05 -5.42
CA ASN A 24 -17.47 -14.78 -6.42
C ASN A 24 -16.53 -13.64 -6.01
N ARG A 25 -17.08 -12.56 -5.44
CA ARG A 25 -16.28 -11.42 -4.96
C ARG A 25 -15.38 -11.82 -3.78
N ILE A 26 -15.92 -12.58 -2.82
CA ILE A 26 -15.15 -13.10 -1.68
C ILE A 26 -14.05 -14.05 -2.14
N CYS A 27 -14.37 -14.99 -3.05
CA CYS A 27 -13.37 -15.87 -3.63
C CYS A 27 -12.27 -15.10 -4.36
N GLN A 28 -12.61 -14.05 -5.12
CA GLN A 28 -11.61 -13.19 -5.76
C GLN A 28 -10.73 -12.45 -4.74
N LEU A 29 -11.30 -11.95 -3.64
CA LEU A 29 -10.54 -11.30 -2.57
C LEU A 29 -9.61 -12.28 -1.86
N ILE A 30 -10.12 -13.47 -1.50
CA ILE A 30 -9.34 -14.53 -0.88
C ILE A 30 -8.24 -15.01 -1.82
N SER A 31 -8.54 -15.27 -3.11
CA SER A 31 -7.54 -15.63 -4.11
C SER A 31 -6.48 -14.54 -4.29
N ARG A 32 -6.87 -13.25 -4.28
CA ARG A 32 -5.92 -12.12 -4.32
C ARG A 32 -5.01 -12.07 -3.09
N GLN A 33 -5.51 -12.48 -1.92
CA GLN A 33 -4.77 -12.49 -0.67
C GLN A 33 -3.90 -13.75 -0.51
N LEU A 34 -4.36 -14.89 -1.03
CA LEU A 34 -3.66 -16.18 -1.02
C LEU A 34 -2.70 -16.36 -2.20
N ASP A 35 -2.67 -15.44 -3.17
CA ASP A 35 -1.64 -15.43 -4.21
C ASP A 35 -0.28 -15.08 -3.59
N THR A 36 0.38 -16.10 -3.06
CA THR A 36 1.69 -16.02 -2.43
C THR A 36 2.77 -15.49 -3.37
N ASN A 37 2.53 -15.48 -4.68
CA ASN A 37 3.45 -14.89 -5.65
C ASN A 37 3.31 -13.37 -5.75
N ARG A 38 2.21 -12.78 -5.28
CA ARG A 38 1.95 -11.34 -5.35
C ARG A 38 2.94 -10.55 -4.47
N ALA A 39 3.37 -11.13 -3.35
CA ALA A 39 4.43 -10.60 -2.49
C ALA A 39 5.82 -10.58 -3.17
N TYR A 40 5.99 -11.27 -4.30
CA TYR A 40 7.25 -11.36 -5.05
C TYR A 40 7.13 -10.73 -6.45
N ARG A 41 6.24 -9.74 -6.58
CA ARG A 41 6.05 -8.94 -7.79
C ARG A 41 5.98 -7.47 -7.41
N PHE A 42 6.53 -6.59 -8.23
CA PHE A 42 6.36 -5.16 -8.10
C PHE A 42 4.97 -4.72 -8.54
N GLU A 43 4.28 -3.99 -7.69
CA GLU A 43 3.13 -3.16 -8.08
C GLU A 43 3.61 -1.82 -8.63
N PHE A 44 4.66 -1.25 -8.01
CA PHE A 44 5.21 0.04 -8.38
C PHE A 44 6.66 0.20 -7.93
N VAL A 45 7.48 0.93 -8.70
CA VAL A 45 8.85 1.31 -8.33
C VAL A 45 9.09 2.75 -8.78
N THR A 46 9.58 3.61 -7.88
CA THR A 46 9.85 5.04 -8.14
C THR A 46 11.04 5.55 -7.33
N LEU A 47 11.56 6.72 -7.71
CA LEU A 47 12.47 7.48 -6.86
C LEU A 47 11.72 8.05 -5.64
N SER A 48 12.35 7.94 -4.47
CA SER A 48 11.90 8.60 -3.24
C SER A 48 12.15 10.11 -3.33
N PRO A 49 11.34 10.96 -2.66
CA PRO A 49 11.64 12.38 -2.50
C PRO A 49 12.92 12.64 -1.68
N ARG A 50 13.39 11.64 -0.92
CA ARG A 50 14.69 11.70 -0.24
C ARG A 50 15.80 11.37 -1.24
N PRO A 51 16.88 12.17 -1.29
CA PRO A 51 17.99 11.90 -2.19
C PRO A 51 18.58 10.50 -1.92
N GLY A 52 18.75 9.70 -2.97
CA GLY A 52 19.45 8.41 -2.88
C GLY A 52 18.62 7.22 -2.37
N GLU A 53 17.29 7.33 -2.35
CA GLU A 53 16.40 6.21 -2.01
C GLU A 53 15.44 5.87 -3.17
N ILE A 54 15.13 4.58 -3.32
CA ILE A 54 14.11 4.07 -4.25
C ILE A 54 12.96 3.51 -3.43
N LEU A 55 11.73 3.90 -3.77
CA LEU A 55 10.52 3.33 -3.22
C LEU A 55 10.03 2.19 -4.12
N ALA A 56 10.01 0.98 -3.58
CA ALA A 56 9.39 -0.18 -4.22
C ALA A 56 8.12 -0.58 -3.45
N ILE A 57 7.03 -0.81 -4.16
CA ILE A 57 5.78 -1.34 -3.64
C ILE A 57 5.59 -2.72 -4.26
N LEU A 58 5.48 -3.73 -3.41
CA LEU A 58 5.19 -5.10 -3.80
C LEU A 58 3.69 -5.28 -4.02
N GLY A 59 3.33 -6.32 -4.77
CA GLY A 59 1.94 -6.61 -5.08
C GLY A 59 1.11 -6.88 -3.83
N ASP A 60 1.66 -7.38 -2.73
CA ASP A 60 0.91 -7.52 -1.49
C ASP A 60 0.67 -6.18 -0.75
N GLY A 61 1.17 -5.06 -1.30
CA GLY A 61 1.04 -3.70 -0.76
C GLY A 61 2.16 -3.30 0.20
N HIS A 62 3.14 -4.17 0.48
CA HIS A 62 4.29 -3.79 1.29
C HIS A 62 5.19 -2.83 0.53
N ALA A 63 5.65 -1.79 1.23
CA ALA A 63 6.56 -0.79 0.69
C ALA A 63 7.96 -0.96 1.29
N ALA A 64 8.98 -0.93 0.43
CA ALA A 64 10.38 -0.91 0.78
C ALA A 64 11.04 0.39 0.32
N LEU A 65 11.87 0.97 1.18
CA LEU A 65 12.85 1.97 0.78
C LEU A 65 14.20 1.29 0.61
N ILE A 66 14.77 1.42 -0.58
CA ILE A 66 16.05 0.84 -0.96
C ILE A 66 17.05 2.00 -1.04
N SER A 67 17.99 2.01 -0.11
CA SER A 67 19.09 2.98 -0.11
C SER A 67 20.13 2.60 -1.16
N ARG A 68 20.79 3.61 -1.73
CA ARG A 68 22.00 3.41 -2.52
C ARG A 68 23.21 3.11 -1.61
N PRO A 69 24.20 2.33 -2.06
CA PRO A 69 24.25 1.64 -3.35
C PRO A 69 23.25 0.48 -3.41
N ILE A 70 22.47 0.39 -4.51
CA ILE A 70 21.42 -0.63 -4.68
C ILE A 70 22.03 -2.03 -4.78
N THR A 71 23.12 -2.10 -5.55
CA THR A 71 24.04 -3.23 -5.71
C THR A 71 25.47 -2.70 -5.70
N GLU A 72 26.47 -3.58 -5.70
CA GLU A 72 27.88 -3.16 -5.85
C GLU A 72 28.17 -2.45 -7.19
N GLU A 73 27.29 -2.61 -8.17
CA GLU A 73 27.39 -2.00 -9.51
C GLU A 73 26.80 -0.58 -9.56
N ASP A 74 26.16 -0.13 -8.47
CA ASP A 74 25.61 1.21 -8.36
C ASP A 74 26.71 2.28 -8.33
N ASP A 75 26.86 2.98 -9.46
CA ASP A 75 27.90 3.97 -9.71
C ASP A 75 27.63 5.38 -9.13
N GLY A 76 26.50 5.57 -8.44
CA GLY A 76 26.15 6.86 -7.84
C GLY A 76 25.51 7.89 -8.80
N SER A 77 25.46 7.65 -10.10
CA SER A 77 24.85 8.58 -11.08
C SER A 77 23.32 8.64 -10.99
N ALA A 78 22.67 9.61 -11.63
CA ALA A 78 21.22 9.77 -11.50
C ALA A 78 20.46 8.66 -12.24
N ILE A 79 19.41 8.10 -11.62
CA ILE A 79 18.49 7.20 -12.31
C ILE A 79 17.59 8.04 -13.23
N THR A 80 17.63 7.74 -14.52
CA THR A 80 16.85 8.45 -15.54
C THR A 80 15.52 7.76 -15.80
N THR A 81 15.50 6.42 -15.76
CA THR A 81 14.33 5.61 -16.09
C THR A 81 14.20 4.42 -15.16
N ILE A 82 12.96 4.05 -14.86
CA ILE A 82 12.59 2.84 -14.13
C ILE A 82 11.54 2.09 -14.95
N ALA A 83 11.82 0.84 -15.30
CA ALA A 83 10.91 0.00 -16.08
C ALA A 83 10.65 -1.33 -15.37
N ILE A 84 9.39 -1.61 -15.03
CA ILE A 84 9.00 -2.89 -14.44
C ILE A 84 8.83 -3.92 -15.58
N ALA A 85 9.40 -5.10 -15.43
CA ALA A 85 9.26 -6.19 -16.39
C ALA A 85 7.80 -6.67 -16.49
N ASN A 86 7.43 -7.30 -17.61
CA ASN A 86 6.04 -7.75 -17.85
C ASN A 86 5.52 -8.75 -16.81
N ASP A 87 6.39 -9.56 -16.22
CA ASP A 87 6.04 -10.51 -15.16
C ASP A 87 6.06 -9.88 -13.76
N ALA A 88 6.43 -8.60 -13.70
CA ALA A 88 6.64 -7.78 -12.52
C ALA A 88 7.64 -8.34 -11.51
N ARG A 89 8.48 -9.33 -11.86
CA ARG A 89 9.45 -9.90 -10.92
C ARG A 89 10.70 -9.06 -10.79
N SER A 90 10.98 -8.23 -11.80
CA SER A 90 12.12 -7.33 -11.79
C SER A 90 11.74 -5.91 -12.24
N ALA A 91 12.56 -4.94 -11.83
CA ALA A 91 12.52 -3.58 -12.33
C ALA A 91 13.93 -3.18 -12.80
N LEU A 92 14.04 -2.73 -14.05
CA LEU A 92 15.26 -2.22 -14.64
C LEU A 92 15.41 -0.73 -14.34
N LEU A 93 16.55 -0.36 -13.79
CA LEU A 93 16.93 1.01 -13.45
C LEU A 93 18.02 1.44 -14.43
N SER A 94 17.74 2.44 -15.27
CA SER A 94 18.72 2.98 -16.22
C SER A 94 19.30 4.29 -15.68
N PHE A 95 20.62 4.38 -15.68
CA PHE A 95 21.38 5.47 -15.09
C PHE A 95 21.86 6.47 -16.14
N GLU A 96 22.12 7.71 -15.74
CA GLU A 96 22.65 8.77 -16.62
C GLU A 96 24.02 8.42 -17.20
N SER A 97 24.81 7.61 -16.47
CA SER A 97 26.08 7.05 -16.95
C SER A 97 25.92 6.05 -18.11
N GLY A 98 24.70 5.58 -18.38
CA GLY A 98 24.42 4.48 -19.30
C GLY A 98 24.50 3.09 -18.67
N HIS A 99 24.79 3.00 -17.37
CA HIS A 99 24.72 1.73 -16.63
C HIS A 99 23.26 1.32 -16.37
N GLU A 100 23.01 0.02 -16.19
CA GLU A 100 21.68 -0.51 -15.87
C GLU A 100 21.75 -1.54 -14.75
N ILE A 101 20.83 -1.43 -13.79
CA ILE A 101 20.73 -2.36 -12.65
C ILE A 101 19.33 -2.96 -12.62
N SER A 102 19.26 -4.29 -12.47
CA SER A 102 18.01 -5.01 -12.27
C SER A 102 17.74 -5.20 -10.78
N LEU A 103 16.62 -4.66 -10.31
CA LEU A 103 16.10 -4.90 -8.96
C LEU A 103 15.16 -6.11 -8.98
N ASP A 104 15.33 -7.05 -8.05
CA ASP A 104 14.51 -8.26 -7.94
C ASP A 104 13.48 -8.13 -6.80
N ALA A 105 12.20 -8.41 -7.09
CA ALA A 105 11.11 -8.28 -6.14
C ALA A 105 11.20 -9.29 -4.97
N ALA A 106 11.72 -10.49 -5.22
CA ALA A 106 11.93 -11.48 -4.17
C ALA A 106 13.03 -11.06 -3.20
N GLU A 107 14.10 -10.45 -3.71
CA GLU A 107 15.15 -9.88 -2.87
C GLU A 107 14.65 -8.71 -2.02
N VAL A 108 13.84 -7.82 -2.59
CA VAL A 108 13.20 -6.73 -1.85
C VAL A 108 12.27 -7.27 -0.75
N ALA A 109 11.44 -8.28 -1.07
CA ALA A 109 10.56 -8.93 -0.11
C ALA A 109 11.34 -9.62 1.03
N ARG A 110 12.50 -10.22 0.70
CA ARG A 110 13.40 -10.84 1.68
C ARG A 110 13.96 -9.79 2.64
N ARG A 111 14.51 -8.69 2.13
CA ARG A 111 15.05 -7.58 2.95
C ARG A 111 14.00 -6.94 3.85
N LEU A 112 12.75 -6.87 3.40
CA LEU A 112 11.62 -6.39 4.22
C LEU A 112 11.34 -7.30 5.43
N ARG A 113 11.42 -8.63 5.24
CA ARG A 113 11.22 -9.60 6.34
C ARG A 113 12.40 -9.60 7.31
N GLU A 114 13.60 -9.37 6.81
CA GLU A 114 14.83 -9.34 7.59
C GLU A 114 15.09 -7.99 8.27
N GLY A 115 14.32 -6.95 7.93
CA GLY A 115 14.44 -5.61 8.53
C GLY A 115 15.63 -4.80 8.02
N ASP A 116 16.26 -5.23 6.93
CA ASP A 116 17.54 -4.70 6.40
C ASP A 116 17.36 -3.55 5.39
N THR A 117 16.12 -3.22 5.01
CA THR A 117 15.83 -1.99 4.25
C THR A 117 15.99 -0.79 5.18
N GLY A 118 17.16 -0.15 5.13
CA GLY A 118 17.56 1.02 5.92
C GLY A 118 16.40 1.93 6.29
N ASN A 119 15.99 1.87 7.56
CA ASN A 119 14.94 2.69 8.18
C ASN A 119 13.70 2.96 7.29
N GLY A 120 13.31 1.94 6.52
CA GLY A 120 12.34 2.00 5.44
C GLY A 120 10.88 1.79 5.85
N ARG A 121 10.57 1.83 7.15
CA ARG A 121 9.22 2.20 7.55
C ARG A 121 9.13 3.69 7.17
N ILE A 122 8.43 4.02 6.08
CA ILE A 122 7.51 5.14 6.22
C ILE A 122 6.37 4.50 7.01
N PRO A 123 6.34 4.56 8.37
CA PRO A 123 5.06 4.41 9.00
C PRO A 123 4.24 5.54 8.41
N VAL A 124 3.31 5.19 7.52
CA VAL A 124 2.11 6.01 7.43
C VAL A 124 1.56 5.93 8.84
N ASP A 125 1.93 6.90 9.67
CA ASP A 125 1.56 6.92 11.08
C ASP A 125 0.04 6.83 11.06
N GLY A 126 -0.49 5.65 11.38
CA GLY A 126 -1.92 5.37 11.29
C GLY A 126 -2.70 6.39 12.12
N ALA A 127 -2.09 6.88 13.21
CA ALA A 127 -2.66 7.95 14.01
C ALA A 127 -2.62 9.31 13.29
N GLN A 128 -1.52 9.68 12.61
CA GLN A 128 -1.47 10.91 11.80
C GLN A 128 -2.46 10.85 10.62
N LEU A 129 -2.47 9.76 9.89
CA LEU A 129 -3.36 9.56 8.75
C LEU A 129 -4.83 9.52 9.19
N GLY A 130 -5.12 8.81 10.28
CA GLY A 130 -6.43 8.73 10.89
C GLY A 130 -6.95 10.11 11.32
N ARG A 131 -6.12 10.91 12.00
CA ARG A 131 -6.42 12.31 12.34
C ARG A 131 -6.73 13.12 11.09
N ARG A 132 -5.94 12.97 10.02
CA ARG A 132 -6.13 13.72 8.79
C ARG A 132 -7.44 13.37 8.08
N ILE A 133 -7.77 12.09 7.98
CA ILE A 133 -9.05 11.62 7.43
C ILE A 133 -10.22 12.18 8.25
N ARG A 134 -10.09 12.19 9.58
CA ARG A 134 -11.10 12.77 10.48
C ARG A 134 -11.29 14.26 10.23
N GLU A 135 -10.21 15.03 10.15
CA GLU A 135 -10.24 16.47 9.87
C GLU A 135 -10.96 16.75 8.55
N LEU A 136 -10.51 16.11 7.45
CA LEU A 136 -11.10 16.31 6.13
C LEU A 136 -12.57 15.89 6.08
N ARG A 137 -12.95 14.83 6.79
CA ARG A 137 -14.36 14.43 6.94
C ARG A 137 -15.19 15.52 7.63
N LEU A 138 -14.66 16.10 8.71
CA LEU A 138 -15.33 17.16 9.47
C LEU A 138 -15.41 18.46 8.68
N GLU A 139 -14.37 18.83 7.94
CA GLU A 139 -14.35 19.95 6.99
C GLU A 139 -15.45 19.80 5.91
N ALA A 140 -15.66 18.57 5.43
CA ALA A 140 -16.73 18.24 4.49
C ALA A 140 -18.13 18.14 5.11
N GLY A 141 -18.28 18.38 6.43
CA GLY A 141 -19.57 18.32 7.14
C GLY A 141 -20.16 16.92 7.25
N LEU A 142 -19.36 15.87 7.07
CA LEU A 142 -19.84 14.48 7.06
C LEU A 142 -19.75 13.85 8.44
N THR A 143 -20.76 13.06 8.81
CA THR A 143 -20.65 12.14 9.96
C THR A 143 -19.89 10.87 9.56
N GLN A 144 -19.40 10.10 10.53
CA GLN A 144 -18.81 8.78 10.22
C GLN A 144 -19.82 7.83 9.57
N ALA A 145 -21.10 7.91 9.94
CA ALA A 145 -22.17 7.13 9.33
C ALA A 145 -22.43 7.55 7.88
N GLU A 146 -22.31 8.85 7.59
CA GLU A 146 -22.44 9.39 6.25
C GLU A 146 -21.28 8.99 5.36
N LEU A 147 -20.04 9.08 5.87
CA LEU A 147 -18.87 8.63 5.15
C LEU A 147 -18.91 7.12 4.90
N ALA A 148 -19.39 6.33 5.87
CA ALA A 148 -19.63 4.89 5.72
C ALA A 148 -20.59 4.60 4.56
N ARG A 149 -21.72 5.32 4.50
CA ARG A 149 -22.72 5.17 3.43
C ARG A 149 -22.16 5.50 2.05
N ARG A 150 -21.35 6.55 1.94
CA ARG A 150 -20.73 6.97 0.67
C ARG A 150 -19.62 6.04 0.19
N THR A 151 -18.86 5.48 1.13
CA THR A 151 -17.71 4.64 0.81
C THR A 151 -18.07 3.17 0.68
N GLY A 152 -19.16 2.71 1.30
CA GLY A 152 -19.44 1.30 1.52
C GLY A 152 -18.53 0.65 2.58
N ILE A 153 -17.83 1.45 3.39
CA ILE A 153 -16.99 0.97 4.50
C ILE A 153 -17.82 1.02 5.79
N HIS A 154 -17.77 -0.03 6.60
CA HIS A 154 -18.49 -0.07 7.87
C HIS A 154 -18.06 1.06 8.83
N ARG A 155 -19.03 1.74 9.45
CA ARG A 155 -18.79 2.87 10.38
C ARG A 155 -17.76 2.54 11.49
N PRO A 156 -17.78 1.35 12.13
CA PRO A 156 -16.73 1.00 13.10
C PRO A 156 -15.33 0.96 12.51
N ASN A 157 -15.17 0.56 11.24
CA ASN A 157 -13.86 0.55 10.58
C ASN A 157 -13.36 1.98 10.34
N ILE A 158 -14.23 2.87 9.85
CA ILE A 158 -13.92 4.31 9.75
C ILE A 158 -13.51 4.88 11.11
N ALA A 159 -14.21 4.52 12.18
CA ALA A 159 -13.85 4.97 13.53
C ALA A 159 -12.48 4.46 13.99
N ARG A 160 -12.12 3.21 13.68
CA ARG A 160 -10.80 2.63 14.00
C ARG A 160 -9.68 3.29 13.19
N VAL A 161 -9.92 3.55 11.91
CA VAL A 161 -9.01 4.29 11.02
C VAL A 161 -8.79 5.71 11.57
N GLU A 162 -9.86 6.45 11.85
CA GLU A 162 -9.75 7.82 12.40
C GLU A 162 -9.05 7.88 13.76
N ALA A 163 -9.19 6.83 14.57
CA ALA A 163 -8.52 6.70 15.86
C ALA A 163 -7.06 6.24 15.75
N GLY A 164 -6.57 5.94 14.55
CA GLY A 164 -5.22 5.43 14.33
C GLY A 164 -4.97 4.02 14.83
N ARG A 165 -6.03 3.27 15.14
CA ARG A 165 -5.93 1.88 15.62
C ARG A 165 -5.72 0.89 14.48
N HIS A 166 -5.86 1.34 13.25
CA HIS A 166 -5.65 0.57 12.05
C HIS A 166 -5.10 1.46 10.94
N THR A 167 -4.06 1.01 10.24
CA THR A 167 -3.50 1.72 9.09
C THR A 167 -4.25 1.30 7.84
N PRO A 168 -5.08 2.17 7.23
CA PRO A 168 -5.84 1.83 6.04
C PRO A 168 -4.91 1.62 4.84
N SER A 169 -5.28 0.68 3.95
CA SER A 169 -4.60 0.48 2.66
C SER A 169 -4.74 1.71 1.75
N LEU A 170 -3.85 1.85 0.76
CA LEU A 170 -3.94 2.93 -0.24
C LEU A 170 -5.31 2.95 -0.96
N GLU A 171 -5.87 1.78 -1.27
CA GLU A 171 -7.21 1.62 -1.84
C GLU A 171 -8.28 2.23 -0.92
N THR A 172 -8.18 1.95 0.39
CA THR A 172 -9.09 2.47 1.41
C THR A 172 -8.96 4.00 1.53
N ILE A 173 -7.73 4.51 1.49
CA ILE A 173 -7.45 5.96 1.51
C ILE A 173 -8.07 6.63 0.29
N ALA A 174 -7.90 6.08 -0.91
CA ALA A 174 -8.47 6.62 -2.13
C ALA A 174 -10.00 6.64 -2.10
N ARG A 175 -10.64 5.58 -1.59
CA ARG A 175 -12.10 5.53 -1.41
C ARG A 175 -12.61 6.57 -0.41
N LEU A 176 -11.94 6.71 0.73
CA LEU A 176 -12.27 7.73 1.73
C LEU A 176 -12.10 9.15 1.16
N ALA A 177 -10.98 9.43 0.49
CA ALA A 177 -10.71 10.71 -0.14
C ALA A 177 -11.79 11.09 -1.17
N THR A 178 -12.13 10.13 -2.04
CA THR A 178 -13.17 10.30 -3.06
C THR A 178 -14.53 10.61 -2.45
N ALA A 179 -14.93 9.88 -1.39
CA ALA A 179 -16.22 10.08 -0.72
C ALA A 179 -16.29 11.38 0.10
N ILE A 180 -15.15 11.88 0.58
CA ILE A 180 -15.00 13.19 1.22
C ILE A 180 -15.01 14.31 0.18
N GLY A 181 -14.61 14.03 -1.06
CA GLY A 181 -14.55 15.01 -2.16
C GLY A 181 -13.19 15.71 -2.27
N VAL A 182 -12.10 15.04 -1.89
CA VAL A 182 -10.74 15.59 -1.94
C VAL A 182 -9.79 14.66 -2.71
N PRO A 183 -8.72 15.18 -3.33
CA PRO A 183 -7.68 14.35 -3.92
C PRO A 183 -7.00 13.46 -2.87
N THR A 184 -6.65 12.23 -3.24
CA THR A 184 -5.91 11.28 -2.38
C THR A 184 -4.61 11.90 -1.84
N THR A 185 -3.91 12.70 -2.66
CA THR A 185 -2.70 13.43 -2.26
C THR A 185 -2.94 14.37 -1.09
N ARG A 186 -4.14 14.97 -0.94
CA ARG A 186 -4.48 15.84 0.19
C ARG A 186 -4.61 15.09 1.52
N VAL A 187 -4.91 13.79 1.46
CA VAL A 187 -4.93 12.89 2.62
C VAL A 187 -3.51 12.44 2.99
N LEU A 188 -2.64 12.25 1.99
CA LEU A 188 -1.28 11.73 2.16
C LEU A 188 -0.24 12.81 2.46
N ASN A 189 -0.48 14.06 2.08
CA ASN A 189 0.49 15.13 2.27
C ASN A 189 0.60 15.51 3.75
N LYS A 190 1.83 15.60 4.25
CA LYS A 190 2.08 16.28 5.52
C LYS A 190 1.85 17.77 5.26
N GLY A 191 0.98 18.38 6.05
CA GLY A 191 0.80 19.83 6.06
C GLY A 191 2.12 20.54 6.30
#